data_AF-A0A950VH47-F1
#
_entry.id   AF-A0A950VH47-F1
#
_cell.length_a   1.000
_cell.length_b   1.000
_cell.length_c   1.000
_cell.angle_alpha   90.00
_cell.angle_beta   90.00
_cell.angle_gamma   90.00
#
_symmetry.space_group_name_H-M   'P 1'
#
loop_
_entity.id
_entity.type
_entity.pdbx_description
1 polymer ?
#
loop_
_entity_poly.entity_id
_entity_poly.type
_entity_poly.pdbx_seq_one_letter_code
_entity_poly.pdbx_strand_id
1 'polypeptide(L)' 'MTRAQWAILIWLERQPGISQKELAELLEVEPITVARLIDRLEARGMVERRPDPRDRRIWRLHLCDPAFPVLR' A
#
# COMPACT_ATOMS: atom_id res chain seq x y z
N MET A 1 -13.58 2.55 -5.53
CA MET A 1 -12.78 1.60 -4.72
C MET A 1 -12.96 0.22 -5.34
N THR A 2 -11.89 -0.50 -5.66
CA THR A 2 -11.98 -1.89 -6.16
C THR A 2 -11.64 -2.89 -5.05
N ARG A 3 -12.02 -4.17 -5.23
CA ARG A 3 -11.68 -5.25 -4.28
C ARG A 3 -10.17 -5.37 -4.06
N ALA A 4 -9.36 -5.21 -5.11
CA ALA A 4 -7.91 -5.24 -5.01
C ALA A 4 -7.35 -4.03 -4.25
N GLN A 5 -7.89 -2.83 -4.46
CA GLN A 5 -7.50 -1.64 -3.68
C GLN A 5 -7.87 -1.80 -2.20
N TRP A 6 -9.05 -2.36 -1.91
CA TRP A 6 -9.47 -2.61 -0.54
C TRP A 6 -8.59 -3.65 0.16
N ALA A 7 -8.21 -4.72 -0.54
CA ALA A 7 -7.27 -5.72 -0.01
C ALA A 7 -5.92 -5.12 0.39
N ILE A 8 -5.40 -4.19 -0.41
CA ILE A 8 -4.18 -3.43 -0.07
C ILE A 8 -4.38 -2.63 1.22
N LEU A 9 -5.48 -1.88 1.36
CA LEU A 9 -5.71 -1.07 2.55
C LEU A 9 -5.81 -1.93 3.82
N ILE A 10 -6.44 -3.10 3.76
CA ILE A 10 -6.52 -4.06 4.86
C ILE A 10 -5.13 -4.59 5.25
N TRP A 11 -4.27 -4.88 4.27
CA TRP A 11 -2.90 -5.30 4.55
C TRP A 11 -2.06 -4.17 5.16
N LEU A 12 -2.23 -2.94 4.69
CA LEU A 12 -1.52 -1.78 5.25
C LEU A 12 -1.99 -1.41 6.66
N GLU A 13 -3.26 -1.67 6.99
CA GLU A 13 -3.77 -1.54 8.36
C GLU A 13 -3.11 -2.56 9.30
N ARG A 14 -2.99 -3.82 8.84
CA ARG A 14 -2.40 -4.93 9.61
C ARG A 14 -0.89 -4.85 9.71
N GLN A 15 -0.22 -4.38 8.66
CA GLN A 15 1.23 -4.32 8.56
C GLN A 15 1.69 -2.97 7.96
N PRO A 16 1.64 -1.88 8.74
CA PRO A 16 2.16 -0.59 8.32
C PRO A 16 3.66 -0.67 8.00
N GLY A 17 4.08 -0.07 6.90
CA GLY A 17 5.47 -0.11 6.44
C GLY A 17 5.84 -1.38 5.66
N ILE A 18 4.88 -2.21 5.25
CA ILE A 18 5.18 -3.22 4.23
C ILE A 18 5.60 -2.54 2.91
N SER A 19 6.57 -3.11 2.21
CA SER A 19 6.97 -2.64 0.88
C SER A 19 6.03 -3.16 -0.20
N GLN A 20 6.06 -2.51 -1.37
CA GLN A 20 5.29 -2.97 -2.53
C GLN A 20 5.65 -4.40 -2.96
N LYS A 21 6.92 -4.79 -2.82
CA LYS A 21 7.40 -6.13 -3.18
C LYS A 21 6.82 -7.18 -2.23
N GLU A 22 6.97 -6.96 -0.92
CA GLU A 22 6.40 -7.85 0.10
C GLU A 22 4.87 -7.96 -0.04
N LEU A 23 4.20 -6.85 -0.34
CA LEU A 23 2.75 -6.86 -0.56
C LEU A 23 2.34 -7.62 -1.83
N ALA A 24 3.15 -7.55 -2.89
CA ALA A 24 2.94 -8.33 -4.12
C ALA A 24 3.08 -9.83 -3.89
N GLU A 25 4.08 -10.23 -3.10
CA GLU A 25 4.29 -11.62 -2.67
C GLU A 25 3.09 -12.13 -1.84
N LEU A 26 2.60 -11.34 -0.87
CA LEU A 26 1.44 -11.71 -0.05
C LEU A 26 0.12 -11.81 -0.84
N LEU A 27 -0.02 -11.00 -1.88
CA LEU A 27 -1.21 -10.99 -2.73
C LEU A 27 -1.12 -11.93 -3.92
N GLU A 28 0.01 -12.63 -4.09
CA GLU A 28 0.31 -13.51 -5.23
C GLU A 28 0.07 -12.83 -6.60
N VAL A 29 0.54 -11.58 -6.72
CA VAL A 29 0.43 -10.78 -7.96
C VAL A 29 1.78 -10.19 -8.35
N GLU A 30 1.88 -9.80 -9.63
CA GLU A 30 3.06 -9.09 -10.11
C GLU A 30 3.29 -7.74 -9.38
N PRO A 31 4.54 -7.37 -9.06
CA PRO A 31 4.85 -6.10 -8.41
C PRO A 31 4.31 -4.87 -9.14
N ILE A 32 4.25 -4.90 -10.47
CA ILE A 32 3.69 -3.80 -11.28
C ILE A 32 2.18 -3.62 -11.06
N THR A 33 1.47 -4.69 -10.73
CA THR A 33 0.04 -4.66 -10.41
C THR A 33 -0.18 -3.93 -9.09
N VAL A 34 0.60 -4.26 -8.05
CA VAL A 34 0.55 -3.54 -6.78
C VAL A 34 0.95 -2.08 -6.98
N ALA A 35 2.00 -1.78 -7.74
CA ALA A 35 2.44 -0.42 -8.04
C ALA A 35 1.27 0.46 -8.52
N ARG A 36 0.58 0.00 -9.56
CA ARG A 36 -0.54 0.71 -10.17
C ARG A 36 -1.73 0.90 -9.22
N LEU A 37 -1.94 -0.04 -8.30
CA LEU A 37 -3.00 0.09 -7.31
C LEU A 37 -2.63 1.09 -6.21
N ILE A 38 -1.36 1.08 -5.76
CA ILE A 38 -0.82 2.06 -4.82
C ILE A 38 -0.86 3.46 -5.43
N ASP A 39 -0.45 3.65 -6.69
CA ASP A 39 -0.49 4.95 -7.36
C ASP A 39 -1.89 5.57 -7.33
N ARG A 40 -2.93 4.76 -7.54
CA ARG A 40 -4.32 5.21 -7.46
C ARG A 40 -4.79 5.52 -6.04
N LEU A 41 -4.25 4.83 -5.04
CA LEU A 41 -4.58 5.08 -3.63
C LEU A 41 -3.85 6.32 -3.12
N GLU A 42 -2.60 6.52 -3.53
CA GLU A 42 -1.81 7.72 -3.24
C GLU A 42 -2.40 8.97 -3.91
N ALA A 43 -2.85 8.86 -5.17
CA ALA A 43 -3.59 9.93 -5.85
C ALA A 43 -4.91 10.31 -5.13
N ARG A 44 -5.45 9.42 -4.30
CA ARG A 44 -6.63 9.67 -3.45
C ARG A 44 -6.27 10.08 -2.03
N GLY A 45 -4.98 10.26 -1.73
CA GLY A 45 -4.47 10.58 -0.40
C GLY A 45 -4.71 9.49 0.64
N MET A 46 -4.94 8.24 0.23
CA MET A 46 -5.26 7.12 1.13
C MET A 46 -4.01 6.34 1.56
N VAL A 47 -2.95 6.41 0.77
CA VAL A 47 -1.67 5.74 1.02
C VAL A 47 -0.54 6.70 0.72
N GLU A 48 0.57 6.59 1.44
CA GLU A 48 1.81 7.29 1.12
C GLU A 48 3.01 6.34 1.11
N ARG A 49 4.05 6.75 0.39
CA ARG A 49 5.36 6.10 0.38
C ARG A 49 6.35 6.87 1.24
N ARG A 50 6.98 6.18 2.18
CA ARG A 50 8.07 6.72 2.99
C ARG A 50 9.36 5.96 2.66
N PRO A 51 10.53 6.62 2.60
CA PRO A 51 11.79 5.89 2.39
C PRO A 51 12.08 4.99 3.59
N ASP A 52 12.59 3.78 3.35
CA ASP A 52 13.08 2.92 4.42
C ASP A 52 14.32 3.56 5.10
N PRO A 53 14.41 3.56 6.44
CA PRO A 53 15.51 4.20 7.16
C PRO A 53 16.86 3.51 7.00
N ARG A 54 16.89 2.24 6.57
CA ARG A 54 18.10 1.41 6.38
C ARG A 54 18.49 1.28 4.91
N ASP A 55 17.52 1.32 3.98
CA ASP A 55 17.78 1.26 2.54
C ASP A 55 16.85 2.18 1.73
N ARG A 56 17.36 3.32 1.27
CA ARG A 56 16.59 4.33 0.50
C ARG A 56 16.04 3.82 -0.84
N ARG A 57 16.44 2.63 -1.29
CA ARG A 57 15.88 1.99 -2.49
C ARG A 57 14.53 1.33 -2.21
N ILE A 58 14.18 1.14 -0.94
CA ILE A 58 12.92 0.55 -0.50
C ILE A 58 11.94 1.65 -0.12
N TRP A 59 10.73 1.55 -0.66
CA TRP A 59 9.59 2.37 -0.25
C TRP A 59 8.69 1.57 0.69
N ARG A 60 8.39 2.19 1.83
CA ARG A 60 7.52 1.68 2.90
C ARG A 60 6.15 2.32 2.74
N LEU A 61 5.11 1.49 2.70
CA LEU A 61 3.74 1.92 2.44
C LEU A 61 3.01 2.16 3.76
N HIS A 62 2.30 3.28 3.87
CA HIS A 62 1.54 3.65 5.07
C HIS A 62 0.14 4.14 4.71
N LEU A 63 -0.84 3.84 5.56
CA LEU A 63 -2.17 4.44 5.45
C LEU A 63 -2.13 5.92 5.83
N CYS A 64 -2.99 6.70 5.19
CA CYS A 64 -3.28 8.09 5.54
C CYS A 64 -4.72 8.22 6.03
N ASP A 65 -5.04 9.37 6.64
CA ASP A 65 -6.35 9.63 7.25
C ASP A 65 -7.57 9.31 6.35
N PRO A 66 -7.55 9.62 5.03
CA PRO A 66 -8.66 9.30 4.13
C PRO A 66 -8.95 7.79 3.97
N ALA A 67 -8.05 6.90 4.37
CA ALA A 67 -8.27 5.45 4.27
C ALA A 67 -9.11 4.88 5.43
N PHE A 68 -9.11 5.49 6.61
CA PHE A 68 -9.79 4.89 7.77
C PHE A 68 -11.33 4.79 7.63
N PRO A 69 -12.04 5.76 7.02
CA PRO A 69 -13.49 5.65 6.85
C PRO A 69 -13.93 4.46 5.98
N VAL A 70 -13.07 3.94 5.10
CA VAL A 70 -13.38 2.81 4.20
C VAL A 70 -12.97 1.44 4.76
N LEU A 71 -12.32 1.43 5.93
CA LEU A 71 -11.89 0.24 6.66
C LEU A 71 -12.84 -0.15 7.80
N ARG A 72 -13.84 0.69 8.09
CA ARG A 72 -14.86 0.47 9.14
C ARG A 72 -16.12 -0.20 8.62
#